data_AF-A0A8T7BUS7-F1
#
_entry.id   AF-A0A8T7BUS7-F1
#
_cell.length_a   1.000
_cell.length_b   1.000
_cell.length_c   1.000
_cell.angle_alpha   90.00
_cell.angle_beta   90.00
_cell.angle_gamma   90.00
#
_symmetry.space_group_name_H-M   'P 1'
#
loop_
_entity.id
_entity.type
_entity.pdbx_description
1 polymer ?
#
loop_
_entity_poly.entity_id
_entity_poly.type
_entity_poly.pdbx_seq_one_letter_code
_entity_poly.pdbx_strand_id
1 'polypeptide(L)'
;MKADSKEIITDSLLTGDAYLESLDDGREVWFNGEQVKKVTDHPAFYNAARNTAKVYDALHDTALQGNLLLKDKLGITTHKFFAPSYSSQDLLEARGAIEIWQRINYGWLGRTP
;
A
#
# COMPACT_ATOMS: atom_id res chain seq x y z
N MET A 1 18.06 3.03 34.30
CA MET A 1 16.59 2.88 34.18
C MET A 1 16.08 4.05 33.36
N LYS A 2 16.07 3.93 32.03
CA LYS A 2 15.34 4.87 31.16
C LYS A 2 14.07 4.14 30.76
N ALA A 3 12.94 4.77 31.04
CA ALA A 3 11.62 4.21 30.75
C ALA A 3 11.51 3.90 29.25
N ASP A 4 11.03 2.69 28.95
CA ASP A 4 10.56 2.30 27.62
C ASP A 4 9.44 3.25 27.20
N SER A 5 9.79 4.28 26.45
CA SER A 5 8.82 4.98 25.62
C SER A 5 8.45 4.03 24.48
N LYS A 6 7.46 3.16 24.73
CA LYS A 6 6.71 2.49 23.66
C LYS A 6 6.10 3.61 22.82
N GLU A 7 6.78 3.94 21.73
CA GLU A 7 6.23 4.73 20.65
C GLU A 7 4.91 4.05 20.28
N ILE A 8 3.81 4.80 20.36
CA ILE A 8 2.52 4.30 19.90
C ILE A 8 2.69 4.18 18.40
N ILE A 9 3.04 2.98 17.92
CA ILE A 9 3.00 2.66 16.50
C ILE A 9 1.54 2.82 16.11
N THR A 10 1.21 3.93 15.49
CA THR A 10 -0.12 4.16 14.96
C THR A 10 -0.36 3.14 13.86
N ASP A 11 -1.29 2.22 14.09
CA ASP A 11 -1.84 1.21 13.16
C ASP A 11 -2.59 1.90 11.99
N SER A 12 -1.95 2.86 11.33
CA SER A 12 -2.56 3.67 10.28
C SER A 12 -2.09 3.16 8.93
N LEU A 13 -2.84 2.21 8.37
CA LEU A 13 -2.73 1.85 6.96
C LEU A 13 -3.00 3.10 6.10
N LEU A 14 -2.16 3.34 5.09
CA LEU A 14 -2.41 4.43 4.14
C LEU A 14 -3.77 4.24 3.46
N THR A 15 -4.53 5.31 3.33
CA THR A 15 -5.67 5.41 2.41
C THR A 15 -5.17 5.80 1.03
N GLY A 16 -6.01 5.67 -0.01
CA GLY A 16 -5.68 6.15 -1.35
C GLY A 16 -5.37 7.65 -1.38
N ASP A 17 -6.14 8.45 -0.66
CA ASP A 17 -5.90 9.90 -0.53
C ASP A 17 -4.58 10.20 0.19
N ALA A 18 -4.29 9.53 1.31
CA ALA A 18 -3.03 9.70 2.03
C ALA A 18 -1.83 9.26 1.19
N TYR A 19 -1.98 8.20 0.40
CA TYR A 19 -0.98 7.78 -0.57
C TYR A 19 -0.73 8.86 -1.61
N LEU A 20 -1.76 9.42 -2.24
CA LEU A 20 -1.61 10.48 -3.23
C LEU A 20 -0.95 11.73 -2.63
N GLU A 21 -1.35 12.14 -1.43
CA GLU A 21 -0.74 13.26 -0.71
C GLU A 21 0.75 13.00 -0.40
N SER A 22 1.11 11.78 -0.01
CA SER A 22 2.50 11.39 0.23
C SER A 22 3.42 11.48 -0.99
N LEU A 23 2.84 11.59 -2.21
CA LEU A 23 3.63 11.76 -3.43
C LEU A 23 4.03 13.22 -3.69
N ASP A 24 3.50 14.16 -2.92
CA ASP A 24 3.84 15.60 -2.98
C ASP A 24 4.98 15.93 -2.00
N ASP A 25 6.11 15.25 -2.18
CA ASP A 25 7.26 15.25 -1.26
C ASP A 25 8.48 16.03 -1.78
N GLY A 26 8.33 16.72 -2.91
CA GLY A 26 9.43 17.43 -3.57
C GLY A 26 10.38 16.51 -4.37
N ARG A 27 9.97 15.27 -4.69
CA ARG A 27 10.73 14.37 -5.57
C ARG A 27 11.10 15.01 -6.91
N GLU A 28 12.29 14.66 -7.37
CA GLU A 28 12.79 15.11 -8.67
C GLU A 28 12.48 14.05 -9.74
N VAL A 29 11.46 14.32 -10.56
CA VAL A 29 11.05 13.47 -11.68
C VAL A 29 11.15 14.27 -12.97
N TRP A 30 11.81 13.72 -13.99
CA TRP A 30 11.94 14.33 -15.31
C TRP A 30 11.20 13.50 -16.35
N PHE A 31 10.42 14.16 -17.21
CA PHE A 31 9.67 13.52 -18.29
C PHE A 31 9.65 14.43 -19.52
N ASN A 32 9.98 13.88 -20.70
CA ASN A 32 10.05 14.63 -21.96
C ASN A 32 10.85 15.95 -21.90
N GLY A 33 11.93 15.98 -21.12
CA GLY A 33 12.81 17.15 -20.99
C GLY A 33 12.34 18.21 -19.98
N GLU A 34 11.20 18.00 -19.33
CA GLU A 34 10.66 18.90 -18.31
C GLU A 34 10.66 18.23 -16.93
N GLN A 35 10.87 19.05 -15.88
CA GLN A 35 10.72 18.59 -14.51
C GLN A 35 9.24 18.55 -14.13
N VAL A 36 8.79 17.40 -13.65
CA VAL A 36 7.43 17.19 -13.15
C VAL A 36 7.33 17.70 -11.73
N LYS A 37 6.57 18.80 -11.56
CA LYS A 37 6.37 19.44 -10.25
C LYS A 37 5.54 18.60 -9.28
N LYS A 38 4.50 17.93 -9.78
CA LYS A 38 3.57 17.13 -8.99
C LYS A 38 3.11 15.91 -9.78
N VAL A 39 3.53 14.73 -9.34
CA VAL A 39 3.30 13.47 -10.08
C VAL A 39 1.82 13.11 -10.13
N THR A 40 1.05 13.40 -9.08
CA THR A 40 -0.39 13.07 -9.00
C THR A 40 -1.25 13.82 -10.00
N ASP A 41 -0.78 14.96 -10.49
CA ASP A 41 -1.54 15.87 -11.36
C ASP A 41 -1.02 15.84 -12.80
N HIS A 42 0.16 15.27 -13.02
CA HIS A 42 0.81 15.25 -14.32
C HIS A 42 0.12 14.25 -15.28
N PRO A 43 -0.20 14.65 -16.53
CA PRO A 43 -0.94 13.81 -17.49
C PRO A 43 -0.34 12.43 -17.76
N ALA A 44 0.99 12.29 -17.67
CA ALA A 44 1.66 11.00 -17.86
C ALA A 44 1.48 10.02 -16.70
N PHE A 45 1.14 10.50 -15.48
CA PHE A 45 1.20 9.68 -14.26
C PHE A 45 -0.11 9.65 -13.46
N TYR A 46 -0.97 10.66 -13.60
CA TYR A 46 -2.15 10.80 -12.72
C TYR A 46 -3.05 9.56 -12.67
N ASN A 47 -3.29 8.90 -13.80
CA ASN A 47 -4.11 7.68 -13.84
C ASN A 47 -3.41 6.48 -13.19
N ALA A 48 -2.09 6.35 -13.36
CA ALA A 48 -1.32 5.29 -12.73
C ALA A 48 -1.32 5.47 -11.21
N ALA A 49 -1.06 6.70 -10.73
CA ALA A 49 -1.10 7.05 -9.31
C ALA A 49 -2.49 6.76 -8.70
N ARG A 50 -3.58 7.17 -9.37
CA ARG A 50 -4.94 6.87 -8.92
C ARG A 50 -5.28 5.38 -8.93
N ASN A 51 -4.72 4.60 -9.85
CA ASN A 51 -4.90 3.15 -9.85
C ASN A 51 -4.19 2.51 -8.64
N THR A 52 -2.97 2.95 -8.34
CA THR A 52 -2.28 2.51 -7.10
C THR A 52 -3.01 2.98 -5.84
N ALA A 53 -3.61 4.17 -5.83
CA ALA A 53 -4.42 4.66 -4.71
C ALA A 53 -5.59 3.71 -4.37
N LYS A 54 -6.25 3.13 -5.39
CA LYS A 54 -7.32 2.14 -5.18
C LYS A 54 -6.86 0.88 -4.45
N VAL A 55 -5.60 0.50 -4.62
CA VAL A 55 -5.00 -0.65 -3.91
C VAL A 55 -4.89 -0.34 -2.41
N TYR A 56 -4.56 0.90 -2.05
CA TYR A 56 -4.57 1.36 -0.65
C TYR A 56 -5.99 1.48 -0.11
N ASP A 57 -6.95 2.02 -0.88
CA ASP A 57 -8.35 2.08 -0.45
C ASP A 57 -8.95 0.70 -0.16
N ALA A 58 -8.54 -0.34 -0.88
CA ALA A 58 -8.99 -1.71 -0.64
C ALA A 58 -8.63 -2.24 0.76
N LEU A 59 -7.58 -1.69 1.40
CA LEU A 59 -7.23 -2.03 2.78
C LEU A 59 -8.27 -1.54 3.80
N HIS A 60 -9.14 -0.61 3.39
CA HIS A 60 -10.20 -0.03 4.22
C HIS A 60 -11.60 -0.55 3.83
N ASP A 61 -11.70 -1.38 2.78
CA ASP A 61 -12.94 -2.02 2.40
C ASP A 61 -13.26 -3.19 3.33
N THR A 62 -14.30 -3.03 4.15
CA THR A 62 -14.76 -4.05 5.10
C THR A 62 -15.04 -5.43 4.47
N ALA A 63 -15.40 -5.50 3.19
CA ALA A 63 -15.63 -6.75 2.49
C ALA A 63 -14.32 -7.48 2.13
N LEU A 64 -13.22 -6.75 2.01
CA LEU A 64 -11.92 -7.27 1.59
C LEU A 64 -10.93 -7.44 2.75
N GLN A 65 -11.09 -6.67 3.83
CA GLN A 65 -10.16 -6.62 4.97
C GLN A 65 -9.81 -8.00 5.55
N GLY A 66 -10.79 -8.90 5.72
CA GLY A 66 -10.53 -10.26 6.24
C GLY A 66 -9.61 -11.11 5.35
N ASN A 67 -9.57 -10.81 4.06
CA ASN A 67 -8.71 -11.50 3.10
C ASN A 67 -7.39 -10.76 2.86
N LEU A 68 -7.37 -9.43 3.01
CA LEU A 68 -6.20 -8.58 2.75
C LEU A 68 -5.29 -8.37 3.95
N LEU A 69 -5.84 -8.33 5.16
CA LEU A 69 -5.11 -7.91 6.36
C LEU A 69 -4.88 -9.07 7.33
N LEU A 70 -3.81 -8.94 8.12
CA LEU A 70 -3.60 -9.70 9.35
C LEU A 70 -3.01 -8.78 10.41
N LYS A 71 -3.03 -9.23 11.67
CA LYS A 71 -2.27 -8.63 12.76
C LYS A 71 -1.04 -9.49 13.02
N ASP A 72 0.14 -8.93 12.88
CA ASP A 72 1.40 -9.68 12.98
C ASP A 72 1.75 -10.00 14.45
N LYS A 73 2.88 -10.67 14.67
CA LYS A 73 3.35 -11.04 16.03
C LYS A 73 3.78 -9.84 16.87
N LEU A 74 4.05 -8.69 16.26
CA LEU A 74 4.36 -7.43 16.94
C LEU A 74 3.08 -6.63 17.27
N GLY A 75 1.93 -7.10 16.79
CA GLY A 75 0.64 -6.46 16.97
C GLY A 75 0.36 -5.35 15.97
N ILE A 76 1.05 -5.33 14.83
CA ILE A 76 0.85 -4.37 13.74
C ILE A 76 -0.15 -4.96 12.74
N THR A 77 -1.16 -4.20 12.37
CA THR A 77 -2.08 -4.57 11.28
C THR A 77 -1.49 -4.17 9.93
N THR A 78 -1.30 -5.14 9.02
CA THR A 78 -0.72 -4.91 7.70
C THR A 78 -1.29 -5.86 6.65
N HIS A 79 -0.99 -5.60 5.38
CA HIS A 79 -1.31 -6.51 4.29
C HIS A 79 -0.66 -7.88 4.53
N LYS A 80 -1.36 -8.99 4.28
CA LYS A 80 -0.87 -10.34 4.63
C LYS A 80 0.50 -10.66 4.04
N PHE A 81 0.81 -10.14 2.85
CA PHE A 81 2.11 -10.35 2.20
C PHE A 81 3.25 -9.49 2.78
N PHE A 82 2.96 -8.44 3.53
CA PHE A 82 3.98 -7.61 4.18
C PHE A 82 4.43 -8.18 5.53
N ALA A 83 3.67 -9.12 6.08
CA ALA A 83 4.05 -9.84 7.29
C ALA A 83 4.87 -11.10 6.97
N PRO A 84 5.84 -11.49 7.81
CA PRO A 84 6.54 -12.76 7.64
C PRO A 84 5.58 -13.96 7.75
N SER A 85 5.68 -14.89 6.79
CA SER A 85 4.98 -16.17 6.85
C SER A 85 5.75 -17.18 7.72
N TYR A 86 5.06 -17.82 8.65
CA TYR A 86 5.61 -18.86 9.54
C TYR A 86 5.02 -20.25 9.26
N SER A 87 4.09 -20.35 8.32
CA SER A 87 3.46 -21.61 7.91
C SER A 87 3.15 -21.63 6.41
N SER A 88 2.88 -22.83 5.87
CA SER A 88 2.38 -22.97 4.50
C SER A 88 1.00 -22.35 4.30
N GLN A 89 0.17 -22.33 5.35
CA GLN A 89 -1.13 -21.68 5.33
C GLN A 89 -0.98 -20.16 5.17
N ASP A 90 -0.01 -19.54 5.87
CA ASP A 90 0.28 -18.11 5.74
C ASP A 90 0.65 -17.74 4.30
N LEU A 91 1.43 -18.59 3.62
CA LEU A 91 1.80 -18.40 2.21
C LEU A 91 0.57 -18.48 1.29
N LEU A 92 -0.36 -19.40 1.54
CA LEU A 92 -1.60 -19.52 0.77
C LEU A 92 -2.50 -18.30 0.94
N GLU A 93 -2.57 -17.76 2.16
CA GLU A 93 -3.34 -16.55 2.46
C GLU A 93 -2.70 -15.31 1.85
N ALA A 94 -1.37 -15.18 1.95
CA ALA A 94 -0.63 -14.09 1.32
C ALA A 94 -0.80 -14.11 -0.20
N ARG A 95 -0.79 -15.28 -0.84
CA ARG A 95 -1.12 -15.44 -2.27
C ARG A 95 -2.53 -14.95 -2.57
N GLY A 96 -3.53 -15.30 -1.74
CA GLY A 96 -4.90 -14.83 -1.90
C GLY A 96 -5.02 -13.30 -1.79
N ALA A 97 -4.28 -12.70 -0.86
CA ALA A 97 -4.23 -11.25 -0.71
C ALA A 97 -3.60 -10.55 -1.93
N ILE A 98 -2.48 -11.08 -2.45
CA ILE A 98 -1.87 -10.61 -3.71
C ILE A 98 -2.86 -10.70 -4.87
N GLU A 99 -3.60 -11.80 -4.98
CA GLU A 99 -4.58 -11.99 -6.05
C GLU A 99 -5.67 -10.91 -6.02
N ILE A 100 -6.18 -10.56 -4.84
CA ILE A 100 -7.17 -9.49 -4.68
C ILE A 100 -6.62 -8.17 -5.19
N TRP A 101 -5.42 -7.79 -4.77
CA TRP A 101 -4.76 -6.57 -5.27
C TRP A 101 -4.60 -6.59 -6.78
N GLN A 102 -4.11 -7.68 -7.35
CA GLN A 102 -3.94 -7.80 -8.79
C GLN A 102 -5.27 -7.73 -9.56
N ARG A 103 -6.39 -8.18 -8.98
CA ARG A 103 -7.71 -8.07 -9.61
C ARG A 103 -8.20 -6.62 -9.71
N ILE A 104 -7.82 -5.73 -8.78
CA ILE A 104 -8.17 -4.30 -8.83
C ILE A 104 -7.64 -3.65 -10.11
N ASN A 105 -6.43 -4.02 -10.51
CA ASN A 105 -5.75 -3.52 -11.71
C ASN A 105 -5.76 -4.52 -12.87
N TYR A 106 -6.61 -5.54 -12.83
CA TYR A 106 -6.72 -6.63 -13.83
C TYR A 106 -5.37 -7.28 -14.24
N GLY A 107 -4.41 -7.34 -13.32
CA GLY A 107 -3.08 -7.93 -13.55
C GLY A 107 -2.10 -7.07 -14.37
N TRP A 108 -2.48 -5.85 -14.77
CA TRP A 108 -1.61 -4.99 -15.60
C TRP A 108 -0.50 -4.27 -14.82
N LEU A 109 -0.70 -3.99 -13.53
CA LEU A 109 0.31 -3.38 -12.67
C LEU A 109 1.13 -4.46 -11.95
N GLY A 110 2.24 -4.87 -12.57
CA GLY A 110 3.17 -5.86 -11.98
C GLY A 110 4.09 -5.31 -10.88
N ARG A 111 3.96 -4.02 -10.54
CA ARG A 111 4.76 -3.30 -9.53
C ARG A 111 3.86 -2.52 -8.57
N THR A 112 2.73 -3.11 -8.20
CA THR A 112 2.00 -2.68 -7.00
C THR A 112 2.89 -2.82 -5.76
N PRO A 113 2.59 -2.11 -4.66
CA PRO A 113 3.34 -2.21 -3.41
C PRO A 113 3.63 -3.64 -2.95
#